data_AF-A0A374ASJ8-F1
#
_entry.id   AF-A0A374ASJ8-F1
#
_cell.length_a   1.000
_cell.length_b   1.000
_cell.length_c   1.000
_cell.angle_alpha   90.00
_cell.angle_beta   90.00
_cell.angle_gamma   90.00
#
_symmetry.space_group_name_H-M   'P 1'
#
loop_
_entity.id
_entity.type
_entity.pdbx_description
1 polymer ?
#
loop_
_entity_poly.entity_id
_entity_poly.type
_entity_poly.pdbx_seq_one_letter_code
_entity_poly.pdbx_strand_id
1 'polypeptide(L)'
;MDIWANTVLTDKGRALQLKLLQGQTLQINRAVTGAGKVPEVNLRQQTNVTEGGYEINLQPVRIEGEKLIIPVMLENLGLQQSYNLCQVGFYAEDPDEGEILFCLAQASHEKYIP
;
A
#
# COMPACT_ATOMS: atom_id res chain seq x y z
N MET A 1 11.84 11.61 7.64
CA MET A 1 10.62 12.38 7.32
C MET A 1 9.48 11.40 7.37
N ASP A 2 8.74 11.39 8.48
CA ASP A 2 7.58 10.52 8.64
C ASP A 2 6.34 11.35 8.29
N ILE A 3 5.88 11.21 7.04
CA ILE A 3 4.68 11.91 6.56
C ILE A 3 3.42 11.08 6.81
N TRP A 4 3.57 9.80 7.19
CA TRP A 4 2.48 8.84 7.28
C TRP A 4 1.77 8.99 8.64
N ALA A 5 0.47 9.24 8.63
CA ALA A 5 -0.31 9.40 9.85
C ALA A 5 -1.23 8.22 10.13
N ASN A 6 -1.82 7.66 9.07
CA ASN A 6 -2.85 6.65 9.21
C ASN A 6 -2.52 5.42 8.38
N THR A 7 -1.97 4.39 9.04
CA THR A 7 -1.73 3.08 8.42
C THR A 7 -2.82 2.12 8.85
N VAL A 8 -3.51 1.53 7.87
CA VAL A 8 -4.58 0.57 8.14
C VAL A 8 -4.38 -0.70 7.33
N LEU A 9 -4.75 -1.81 7.94
CA LEU A 9 -5.11 -3.03 7.21
C LEU A 9 -6.54 -2.84 6.68
N THR A 10 -6.77 -3.11 5.41
CA THR A 10 -8.11 -3.01 4.83
C THR A 10 -9.00 -4.15 5.33
N ASP A 11 -10.30 -4.06 5.12
CA ASP A 11 -11.21 -5.15 5.43
C ASP A 11 -10.86 -6.43 4.65
N LYS A 12 -10.41 -6.28 3.39
CA LYS A 12 -9.89 -7.37 2.56
C LYS A 12 -8.56 -7.91 3.09
N GLY A 13 -7.62 -7.04 3.45
CA GLY A 13 -6.34 -7.45 4.02
C GLY A 13 -6.48 -8.17 5.35
N ARG A 14 -7.45 -7.79 6.17
CA ARG A 14 -7.79 -8.50 7.42
C ARG A 14 -8.37 -9.88 7.14
N ALA A 15 -9.24 -10.01 6.14
CA ALA A 15 -9.74 -11.31 5.72
C ALA A 15 -8.58 -12.22 5.25
N LEU A 16 -7.67 -11.70 4.43
CA LEU A 16 -6.46 -12.42 4.01
C LEU A 16 -5.59 -12.81 5.20
N GLN A 17 -5.37 -11.91 6.17
CA GLN A 17 -4.56 -12.20 7.36
C GLN A 17 -5.08 -13.41 8.15
N LEU A 18 -6.39 -13.61 8.25
CA LEU A 18 -6.97 -14.78 8.90
C LEU A 18 -6.63 -16.09 8.16
N LYS A 19 -6.52 -16.04 6.83
CA LYS A 19 -6.10 -17.18 6.00
C LYS A 19 -4.61 -17.47 6.15
N LEU A 20 -3.77 -16.43 6.30
CA LEU A 20 -2.33 -16.59 6.58
C LEU A 20 -2.07 -17.35 7.88
N LEU A 21 -2.88 -17.12 8.91
CA LEU A 21 -2.79 -17.85 10.19
C LEU A 21 -3.06 -19.36 10.04
N GLN A 22 -3.71 -19.78 8.95
CA GLN A 22 -3.97 -21.18 8.63
C GLN A 22 -2.83 -21.83 7.81
N GLY A 23 -1.71 -21.12 7.62
CA GLY A 23 -0.51 -21.62 6.96
C GLY A 23 -0.33 -21.13 5.52
N GLN A 24 -1.13 -20.17 5.05
CA GLN A 24 -0.90 -19.54 3.75
C GLN A 24 0.28 -18.56 3.78
N THR A 25 0.99 -18.46 2.67
CA THR A 25 2.10 -17.50 2.51
C THR A 25 1.56 -16.19 1.96
N LEU A 26 1.93 -15.07 2.58
CA LEU A 26 1.59 -13.74 2.06
C LEU A 26 2.42 -13.46 0.79
N GLN A 27 1.73 -13.24 -0.32
CA GLN A 27 2.35 -12.84 -1.59
C GLN A 27 1.98 -11.39 -1.88
N ILE A 28 2.97 -10.49 -1.81
CA ILE A 28 2.81 -9.08 -2.18
C ILE A 28 3.14 -8.95 -3.68
N ASN A 29 2.17 -8.51 -4.47
CA ASN A 29 2.28 -8.43 -5.93
C ASN A 29 2.91 -7.12 -6.37
N ARG A 30 2.44 -6.00 -5.80
CA ARG A 30 2.87 -4.64 -6.15
C ARG A 30 2.59 -3.65 -5.04
N ALA A 31 3.22 -2.49 -5.13
CA ALA A 31 2.90 -1.31 -4.34
C ALA A 31 2.61 -0.14 -5.28
N VAL A 32 1.69 0.73 -4.88
CA VAL A 32 1.29 1.90 -5.66
C VAL A 32 1.07 3.12 -4.77
N THR A 33 1.09 4.30 -5.37
CA THR A 33 0.69 5.54 -4.71
C THR A 33 -0.61 6.09 -5.28
N GLY A 34 -1.26 6.94 -4.48
CA GLY A 34 -2.43 7.71 -4.88
C GLY A 34 -2.36 9.15 -4.41
N ALA A 35 -3.04 10.02 -5.15
CA ALA A 35 -3.06 11.45 -4.90
C ALA A 35 -4.22 11.90 -4.01
N GLY A 36 -5.26 11.07 -3.88
CA GLY A 36 -6.45 11.40 -3.11
C GLY A 36 -6.32 11.12 -1.61
N LYS A 37 -7.18 11.78 -0.83
CA LYS A 37 -7.39 11.48 0.59
C LYS A 37 -8.84 11.13 0.85
N VAL A 38 -9.07 10.27 1.83
CA VAL A 38 -10.40 9.96 2.36
C VAL A 38 -10.46 10.24 3.87
N PRO A 39 -11.66 10.44 4.44
CA PRO A 39 -11.83 10.44 5.89
C PRO A 39 -11.27 9.16 6.52
N GLU A 40 -10.60 9.27 7.66
CA GLU A 40 -9.91 8.14 8.31
C GLU A 40 -10.83 6.92 8.54
N VAL A 41 -12.10 7.19 8.86
CA VAL A 41 -13.15 6.18 9.05
C VAL A 41 -13.40 5.31 7.80
N ASN A 42 -13.09 5.83 6.61
CA ASN A 42 -13.32 5.17 5.33
C ASN A 42 -12.08 4.40 4.83
N LEU A 43 -10.89 4.62 5.41
CA LEU A 43 -9.64 4.02 4.91
C LEU A 43 -9.72 2.49 4.85
N ARG A 44 -10.32 1.84 5.85
CA ARG A 44 -10.41 0.37 5.92
C ARG A 44 -11.25 -0.25 4.81
N GLN A 45 -12.22 0.50 4.27
CA GLN A 45 -13.13 0.01 3.24
C GLN A 45 -12.54 0.15 1.82
N GLN A 46 -11.38 0.81 1.68
CA GLN A 46 -10.74 0.98 0.39
C GLN A 46 -10.31 -0.38 -0.19
N THR A 47 -10.65 -0.58 -1.46
CA THR A 47 -10.16 -1.69 -2.30
C THR A 47 -9.08 -1.24 -3.28
N ASN A 48 -8.87 0.07 -3.40
CA ASN A 48 -7.83 0.68 -4.22
C ASN A 48 -7.36 1.99 -3.57
N VAL A 49 -6.17 2.47 -3.92
CA VAL A 49 -5.75 3.84 -3.56
C VAL A 49 -6.64 4.87 -4.28
N THR A 50 -6.84 6.03 -3.68
CA THR A 50 -7.70 7.08 -4.25
C THR A 50 -6.90 7.95 -5.23
N GLU A 51 -7.47 8.23 -6.41
CA GLU A 51 -6.85 9.05 -7.47
C GLU A 51 -5.39 8.64 -7.72
N GLY A 52 -5.18 7.35 -8.00
CA GLY A 52 -3.87 6.74 -8.01
C GLY A 52 -3.73 5.57 -8.96
N GLY A 53 -2.78 4.69 -8.63
CA GLY A 53 -2.34 3.60 -9.50
C GLY A 53 -0.95 3.82 -10.09
N TYR A 54 -0.19 4.78 -9.55
CA TYR A 54 1.21 4.97 -9.92
C TYR A 54 2.05 3.89 -9.23
N GLU A 55 2.55 2.93 -10.00
CA GLU A 55 3.37 1.84 -9.48
C GLU A 55 4.70 2.35 -8.91
N ILE A 56 5.12 1.75 -7.80
CA ILE A 56 6.42 1.98 -7.19
C ILE A 56 7.16 0.65 -7.07
N ASN A 57 8.48 0.71 -7.21
CA ASN A 57 9.30 -0.48 -7.34
C ASN A 57 9.52 -1.14 -5.98
N LEU A 58 9.00 -2.36 -5.81
CA LEU A 58 9.36 -3.21 -4.67
C LEU A 58 10.85 -3.55 -4.73
N GLN A 59 11.52 -3.39 -3.60
CA GLN A 59 12.93 -3.75 -3.46
C GLN A 59 13.06 -5.08 -2.71
N PRO A 60 14.23 -5.75 -2.78
CA PRO A 60 14.46 -6.98 -2.03
C PRO A 60 14.12 -6.85 -0.55
N VAL A 61 13.30 -7.77 -0.09
CA VAL A 61 12.82 -7.85 1.29
C VAL A 61 13.98 -8.10 2.24
N ARG A 62 13.93 -7.48 3.42
CA ARG A 62 14.92 -7.64 4.48
C ARG A 62 14.24 -8.09 5.76
N ILE A 63 14.88 -8.98 6.50
CA ILE A 63 14.39 -9.45 7.79
C ILE A 63 15.28 -8.81 8.86
N GLU A 64 14.65 -8.09 9.79
CA GLU A 64 15.32 -7.43 10.90
C GLU A 64 14.66 -7.87 12.21
N GLY A 65 15.23 -8.90 12.84
CA GLY A 65 14.65 -9.53 14.02
C GLY A 65 13.29 -10.17 13.70
N GLU A 66 12.24 -9.72 14.39
CA GLU A 66 10.86 -10.17 14.18
C GLU A 66 10.13 -9.34 13.11
N LYS A 67 10.80 -8.38 12.48
CA LYS A 67 10.21 -7.50 11.47
C LYS A 67 10.61 -7.95 10.07
N LEU A 68 9.64 -7.92 9.17
CA LEU A 68 9.86 -7.99 7.74
C LEU A 68 9.75 -6.57 7.16
N ILE A 69 10.78 -6.15 6.45
CA ILE A 69 10.88 -4.84 5.82
C ILE A 69 10.81 -5.03 4.31
N ILE A 70 9.81 -4.39 3.70
CA ILE A 70 9.65 -4.32 2.25
C ILE A 70 10.02 -2.90 1.84
N PRO A 71 11.26 -2.64 1.38
CA PRO A 71 11.61 -1.32 0.90
C PRO A 71 10.88 -1.06 -0.43
N VAL A 72 10.44 0.16 -0.62
CA VAL A 72 9.81 0.61 -1.86
C VAL A 72 10.54 1.83 -2.39
N MET A 73 10.81 1.83 -3.69
CA MET A 73 11.45 2.93 -4.38
C MET A 73 10.41 3.65 -5.23
N LEU A 74 10.18 4.92 -4.93
CA LEU A 74 9.41 5.81 -5.78
C LEU A 74 10.34 6.43 -6.81
N GLU A 75 10.07 6.18 -8.08
CA GLU A 75 10.74 6.79 -9.22
C GLU A 75 9.72 7.64 -9.98
N ASN A 76 10.11 8.85 -10.38
CA ASN A 76 9.28 9.70 -11.24
C ASN A 76 9.70 9.58 -12.73
N LEU A 77 10.61 8.67 -13.04
CA LEU A 77 11.01 8.42 -14.42
C LEU A 77 9.81 7.85 -15.20
N GLY A 78 9.41 8.53 -16.27
CA GLY A 78 8.26 8.13 -17.09
C GLY A 78 6.91 8.60 -16.55
N LEU A 79 6.88 9.30 -15.41
CA LEU A 79 5.69 9.98 -14.92
C LEU A 79 5.27 11.07 -15.92
N GLN A 80 4.05 10.98 -16.44
CA GLN A 80 3.56 11.92 -17.47
C GLN A 80 3.13 13.27 -16.88
N GLN A 81 2.71 13.27 -15.62
CA GLN A 81 2.20 14.45 -14.91
C GLN A 81 2.59 14.37 -13.45
N SER A 82 3.08 15.49 -12.90
CA SER A 82 3.33 15.65 -11.47
C SER A 82 2.05 15.41 -10.66
N TYR A 83 2.19 14.93 -9.43
CA TYR A 83 1.05 14.74 -8.53
C TYR A 83 1.44 14.94 -7.07
N ASN A 84 0.43 15.16 -6.24
CA ASN A 84 0.57 15.27 -4.80
C ASN A 84 0.34 13.89 -4.16
N LEU A 85 1.41 13.21 -3.75
CA LEU A 85 1.32 11.91 -3.07
C LEU A 85 0.62 12.07 -1.71
N CYS A 86 -0.45 11.30 -1.55
CA CYS A 86 -1.27 11.28 -0.33
C CYS A 86 -1.44 9.87 0.24
N GLN A 87 -1.39 8.83 -0.59
CA GLN A 87 -1.54 7.44 -0.17
C GLN A 87 -0.43 6.55 -0.74
N VAL A 88 -0.07 5.51 0.00
CA VAL A 88 0.68 4.34 -0.48
C VAL A 88 -0.10 3.08 -0.12
N GLY A 89 -0.28 2.18 -1.09
CA GLY A 89 -1.00 0.93 -0.92
C GLY A 89 -0.16 -0.26 -1.36
N PHE A 90 -0.27 -1.37 -0.62
CA PHE A 90 0.36 -2.65 -0.97
C PHE A 90 -0.73 -3.64 -1.36
N TYR A 91 -0.53 -4.32 -2.49
CA TYR A 91 -1.45 -5.30 -3.04
C TYR A 91 -0.91 -6.70 -2.82
N ALA A 92 -1.81 -7.62 -2.50
CA ALA A 92 -1.48 -9.00 -2.20
C ALA A 92 -2.41 -9.94 -2.95
N GLU A 93 -1.91 -11.14 -3.24
CA GLU A 93 -2.73 -12.22 -3.78
C GLU A 93 -3.55 -12.86 -2.65
N ASP A 94 -4.87 -12.79 -2.79
CA ASP A 94 -5.80 -13.60 -2.00
C ASP A 94 -6.20 -14.83 -2.82
N PRO A 95 -6.15 -16.06 -2.25
CA PRO A 95 -6.43 -17.28 -3.00
C PRO A 95 -7.87 -17.40 -3.52
N ASP A 96 -8.82 -16.67 -2.91
CA ASP A 96 -10.24 -16.72 -3.28
C ASP A 96 -10.66 -15.49 -4.10
N GLU A 97 -10.00 -14.36 -3.90
CA GLU A 97 -10.39 -13.07 -4.50
C GLU A 97 -9.42 -12.54 -5.57
N GLY A 98 -8.24 -13.14 -5.72
CA GLY A 98 -7.16 -12.63 -6.54
C GLY A 98 -6.45 -11.44 -5.91
N GLU A 99 -5.94 -10.51 -6.72
CA GLU A 99 -5.22 -9.34 -6.21
C GLU A 99 -6.16 -8.38 -5.45
N ILE A 100 -5.83 -8.11 -4.17
CA ILE A 100 -6.54 -7.17 -3.30
C ILE A 100 -5.62 -6.07 -2.78
N LEU A 101 -6.17 -4.91 -2.41
CA LEU A 101 -5.46 -3.94 -1.59
C LEU A 101 -5.37 -4.47 -0.15
N PHE A 102 -4.19 -4.91 0.26
CA PHE A 102 -3.95 -5.52 1.57
C PHE A 102 -3.89 -4.47 2.68
N CYS A 103 -3.01 -3.49 2.54
CA CYS A 103 -2.89 -2.39 3.49
C CYS A 103 -2.57 -1.09 2.76
N LEU A 104 -2.87 0.02 3.41
CA LEU A 104 -2.46 1.33 2.94
C LEU A 104 -2.05 2.25 4.09
N ALA A 105 -1.24 3.24 3.75
CA ALA A 105 -0.98 4.39 4.61
C ALA A 105 -1.42 5.68 3.92
N GLN A 106 -2.07 6.56 4.67
CA GLN A 106 -2.41 7.92 4.24
C GLN A 106 -1.52 8.93 4.96
N ALA A 107 -0.97 9.87 4.18
CA ALA A 107 -0.09 10.92 4.65
C ALA A 107 -0.84 12.04 5.37
N SER A 108 -0.26 12.57 6.45
CA SER A 108 -0.73 13.75 7.19
C SER A 108 -0.82 14.97 6.28
N HIS A 109 0.22 15.21 5.49
CA HIS A 109 0.28 16.25 4.47
C HIS A 109 0.69 15.63 3.13
N GLU A 110 0.28 16.27 2.04
CA GLU A 110 0.68 15.84 0.71
C GLU A 110 2.19 16.03 0.47
N LYS A 111 2.75 15.22 -0.42
CA LYS A 111 4.13 15.36 -0.90
C LYS A 111 4.11 15.52 -2.42
N TYR A 112 4.54 16.68 -2.91
CA TYR A 112 4.67 16.91 -4.33
C TYR A 112 5.72 15.99 -4.97
N ILE A 113 5.31 15.27 -6.01
CA ILE A 113 6.17 14.45 -6.85
C ILE A 113 6.29 15.16 -8.21
N PRO A 114 7.49 15.65 -8.56
CA PRO A 114 7.71 16.43 -9.78
C PRO A 114 7.66 15.59 -11.04
#